data_AF-A0A950A1T9-F1
#
_entry.id   AF-A0A950A1T9-F1
#
_cell.length_a   1.000
_cell.length_b   1.000
_cell.length_c   1.000
_cell.angle_alpha   90.00
_cell.angle_beta   90.00
_cell.angle_gamma   90.00
#
_symmetry.space_group_name_H-M   'P 1'
#
loop_
_entity.id
_entity.type
_entity.pdbx_description
1 polymer ?
#
loop_
_entity_poly.entity_id
_entity_poly.type
_entity_poly.pdbx_seq_one_letter_code
_entity_poly.pdbx_strand_id
1 'polypeptide(L)'
;VACGWSGGLELAGFENHAGRTLLDHGTEPLGRVVAGFGNDGASGFEGARAGRVYGTYLHGPLLPKNAWFADWLIETALDLDELEPLDDRLEADAHADARRAAGV
;
A
#
# COMPACT_ATOMS: atom_id res chain seq x y z
N VAL A 1 -0.41 9.86 -2.35
CA VAL A 1 -0.72 8.74 -3.27
C VAL A 1 -1.59 7.74 -2.54
N ALA A 2 -2.53 7.12 -3.25
CA ALA A 2 -3.31 6.00 -2.75
C ALA A 2 -3.50 4.98 -3.89
N CYS A 3 -3.49 3.69 -3.54
CA CYS A 3 -3.77 2.62 -4.48
C CYS A 3 -4.69 1.55 -3.88
N GLY A 4 -5.48 0.91 -4.73
CA GLY A 4 -6.40 -0.14 -4.32
C GLY A 4 -5.67 -1.42 -3.94
N TRP A 5 -6.19 -2.11 -2.95
CA TRP A 5 -5.78 -3.44 -2.51
C TRP A 5 -6.96 -4.43 -2.61
N SER A 6 -6.66 -5.72 -2.53
CA SER A 6 -7.66 -6.79 -2.51
C SER A 6 -8.75 -6.52 -1.46
N GLY A 7 -9.99 -6.94 -1.74
CA GLY A 7 -11.11 -6.80 -0.81
C GLY A 7 -11.69 -5.38 -0.72
N GLY A 8 -11.27 -4.45 -1.60
CA GLY A 8 -11.78 -3.07 -1.60
C GLY A 8 -11.09 -2.16 -0.58
N LEU A 9 -10.00 -2.62 0.03
CA LEU A 9 -9.15 -1.81 0.90
C LEU A 9 -8.25 -0.89 0.05
N GLU A 10 -7.68 0.12 0.69
CA GLU A 10 -6.79 1.08 0.04
C GLU A 10 -5.51 1.23 0.85
N LEU A 11 -4.37 1.25 0.16
CA LEU A 11 -3.11 1.69 0.72
C LEU A 11 -2.96 3.19 0.48
N ALA A 12 -2.66 3.95 1.53
CA ALA A 12 -2.49 5.40 1.48
C ALA A 12 -1.15 5.84 2.05
N GLY A 13 -0.53 6.81 1.39
CA GLY A 13 0.77 7.35 1.78
C GLY A 13 1.17 8.58 0.98
N PHE A 14 2.44 8.95 1.09
CA PHE A 14 3.05 10.01 0.31
C PHE A 14 3.96 9.42 -0.79
N GLU A 15 4.09 10.09 -1.93
CA GLU A 15 5.04 9.73 -2.99
C GLU A 15 5.85 10.98 -3.37
N ASN A 16 7.11 10.76 -3.71
CA ASN A 16 8.13 11.78 -3.98
C ASN A 16 9.38 11.06 -4.50
N HIS A 17 9.29 10.57 -5.72
CA HIS A 17 10.39 9.93 -6.42
C HIS A 17 10.47 10.47 -7.85
N ALA A 18 11.69 10.59 -8.36
CA ALA A 18 11.93 10.89 -9.77
C ALA A 18 12.10 9.61 -10.61
N GLY A 19 12.36 8.47 -9.95
CA GLY A 19 12.48 7.18 -10.61
C GLY A 19 11.15 6.76 -11.24
N ARG A 20 11.22 6.09 -12.38
CA ARG A 20 10.05 5.51 -13.07
C ARG A 20 10.23 4.00 -13.12
N THR A 21 9.38 3.28 -12.42
CA THR A 21 9.41 1.82 -12.40
C THR A 21 8.57 1.27 -13.54
N LEU A 22 9.18 0.43 -14.37
CA LEU A 22 8.49 -0.36 -15.38
C LEU A 22 8.53 -1.81 -14.92
N LEU A 23 7.37 -2.43 -14.76
CA LEU A 23 7.28 -3.82 -14.30
C LEU A 23 7.67 -4.76 -15.43
N ASP A 24 8.51 -5.75 -15.11
CA ASP A 24 8.89 -6.79 -16.05
C ASP A 24 7.77 -7.82 -16.22
N HIS A 25 7.85 -8.61 -17.28
CA HIS A 25 6.87 -9.65 -17.58
C HIS A 25 6.73 -10.64 -16.41
N GLY A 26 5.50 -10.84 -15.93
CA GLY A 26 5.23 -11.74 -14.80
C GLY A 26 5.36 -11.10 -13.42
N THR A 27 5.69 -9.80 -13.33
CA THR A 27 5.55 -9.02 -12.09
C THR A 27 4.19 -8.34 -12.08
N GLU A 28 3.45 -8.47 -10.98
CA GLU A 28 2.16 -7.83 -10.80
C GLU A 28 2.35 -6.45 -10.16
N PRO A 29 1.49 -5.45 -10.45
CA PRO A 29 1.47 -4.23 -9.65
C PRO A 29 0.96 -4.52 -8.25
N LEU A 30 1.34 -3.69 -7.27
CA LEU A 30 0.78 -3.79 -5.92
C LEU A 30 -0.70 -3.41 -5.94
N GLY A 31 -1.06 -2.38 -6.70
CA GLY A 31 -2.43 -1.89 -6.81
C GLY A 31 -2.63 -0.92 -7.97
N ARG A 32 -3.90 -0.68 -8.33
CA ARG A 32 -4.26 0.41 -9.24
C ARG A 32 -4.22 1.73 -8.48
N VAL A 33 -3.65 2.76 -9.08
CA VAL A 33 -3.63 4.11 -8.50
C VAL A 33 -5.07 4.64 -8.40
N VAL A 34 -5.44 5.08 -7.20
CA VAL A 34 -6.69 5.80 -6.91
C VAL A 34 -6.42 7.31 -6.94
N ALA A 35 -5.29 7.75 -6.37
CA ALA A 35 -4.83 9.13 -6.42
C ALA A 35 -3.30 9.21 -6.42
N GLY A 36 -2.72 10.15 -7.17
CA GLY A 36 -1.27 10.28 -7.36
C GLY A 36 -0.80 9.78 -8.73
N PHE A 37 0.49 9.46 -8.83
CA PHE A 37 1.17 9.10 -10.08
C PHE A 37 1.59 7.62 -10.13
N GLY A 38 1.91 7.02 -8.98
CA GLY A 38 2.35 5.64 -8.88
C GLY A 38 3.72 5.42 -9.54
N ASN A 39 3.92 4.23 -10.10
CA ASN A 39 5.23 3.78 -10.58
C ASN A 39 5.91 4.70 -11.60
N ASP A 40 5.15 5.26 -12.54
CA ASP A 40 5.70 5.97 -13.70
C ASP A 40 4.87 7.16 -14.21
N GLY A 41 3.73 7.47 -13.56
CA GLY A 41 2.81 8.54 -13.93
C GLY A 41 1.97 8.28 -15.20
N ALA A 42 2.05 7.09 -15.81
CA ALA A 42 1.39 6.79 -17.08
C ALA A 42 0.62 5.46 -17.07
N SER A 43 1.16 4.44 -16.41
CA SER A 43 0.58 3.09 -16.36
C SER A 43 -0.71 3.01 -15.54
N GLY A 44 -0.91 3.92 -14.59
CA GLY A 44 -2.02 3.90 -13.64
C GLY A 44 -1.88 2.85 -12.54
N PHE A 45 -0.67 2.32 -12.33
CA PHE A 45 -0.36 1.31 -11.33
C PHE A 45 0.72 1.78 -10.36
N GLU A 46 0.64 1.30 -9.13
CA GLU A 46 1.58 1.56 -8.05
C GLU A 46 2.21 0.28 -7.55
N GLY A 47 3.51 0.36 -7.25
CA GLY A 47 4.30 -0.70 -6.65
C GLY A 47 4.44 -1.95 -7.51
N ALA A 48 4.95 -3.00 -6.89
CA ALA A 48 5.20 -4.30 -7.49
C ALA A 48 4.94 -5.43 -6.48
N ARG A 49 4.53 -6.58 -7.00
CA ARG A 49 4.38 -7.83 -6.28
C ARG A 49 5.00 -8.97 -7.09
N ALA A 50 5.90 -9.71 -6.45
CA ALA A 50 6.48 -10.93 -6.98
C ALA A 50 6.46 -12.01 -5.89
N GLY A 51 5.44 -12.88 -5.90
CA GLY A 51 5.22 -13.85 -4.82
C GLY A 51 4.97 -13.16 -3.48
N ARG A 52 5.91 -13.31 -2.54
CA ARG A 52 5.92 -12.70 -1.19
C ARG A 52 6.81 -11.45 -1.09
N VAL A 53 7.27 -10.91 -2.22
CA VAL A 53 8.01 -9.65 -2.28
C VAL A 53 7.06 -8.54 -2.69
N TYR A 54 6.99 -7.49 -1.88
CA TYR A 54 6.14 -6.32 -2.08
C TYR A 54 7.02 -5.07 -2.13
N GLY A 55 6.92 -4.31 -3.21
CA GLY A 55 7.62 -3.04 -3.40
C GLY A 55 6.63 -1.92 -3.63
N THR A 56 6.90 -0.74 -3.07
CA THR A 56 6.05 0.44 -3.24
C THR A 56 6.85 1.72 -3.04
N TYR A 57 6.43 2.78 -3.71
CA TYR A 57 6.91 4.13 -3.49
C TYR A 57 6.18 4.86 -2.37
N LEU A 58 5.09 4.30 -1.83
CA LEU A 58 4.39 4.86 -0.69
C LEU A 58 5.33 4.99 0.50
N HIS A 59 5.45 6.22 1.00
CA HIS A 59 6.22 6.57 2.19
C HIS A 59 5.46 7.58 3.07
N GLY A 60 6.19 8.21 4.01
CA GLY A 60 5.68 8.27 5.39
C GLY A 60 5.77 6.86 5.99
N PRO A 61 5.36 6.63 7.23
CA PRO A 61 5.37 5.26 7.75
C PRO A 61 4.27 4.43 7.07
N LEU A 62 4.62 3.60 6.06
CA LEU A 62 3.66 2.79 5.29
C LEU A 62 2.82 1.89 6.21
N LEU A 63 3.49 1.06 7.01
CA LEU A 63 2.81 0.04 7.82
C LEU A 63 1.95 0.66 8.94
N PRO A 64 2.43 1.61 9.76
CA PRO A 64 1.59 2.26 10.77
C PRO A 64 0.40 3.04 10.20
N LYS A 65 0.49 3.55 8.97
CA LYS A 65 -0.64 4.22 8.29
C LYS A 65 -1.58 3.25 7.59
N ASN A 66 -1.25 1.98 7.51
CA ASN A 66 -2.05 0.96 6.86
C ASN A 66 -1.95 -0.31 7.71
N ALA A 67 -2.38 -0.23 8.99
CA ALA A 67 -2.17 -1.28 9.97
C ALA A 67 -2.72 -2.64 9.50
N TRP A 68 -3.89 -2.65 8.86
CA TRP A 68 -4.45 -3.84 8.23
C TRP A 68 -3.49 -4.52 7.23
N PHE A 69 -2.64 -3.75 6.55
CA PHE A 69 -1.63 -4.30 5.62
C PHE A 69 -0.43 -4.85 6.38
N ALA A 70 -0.07 -4.24 7.51
CA ALA A 70 0.94 -4.79 8.41
C ALA A 70 0.49 -6.14 8.97
N ASP A 71 -0.75 -6.23 9.45
CA ASP A 71 -1.35 -7.46 9.95
C ASP A 71 -1.40 -8.53 8.87
N TRP A 72 -1.90 -8.16 7.68
CA TRP A 72 -1.94 -9.08 6.54
C TRP A 72 -0.55 -9.62 6.17
N LEU A 73 0.50 -8.80 6.23
CA LEU A 73 1.88 -9.25 5.99
C LEU A 73 2.36 -10.22 7.07
N ILE A 74 2.04 -9.97 8.34
CA ILE A 74 2.41 -10.82 9.48
C ILE A 74 1.66 -12.16 9.40
N GLU A 75 0.35 -12.13 9.20
CA GLU A 75 -0.50 -13.32 9.00
C GLU A 75 0.00 -14.17 7.84
N THR A 76 0.29 -13.54 6.70
CA THR A 76 0.83 -14.23 5.51
C THR A 76 2.21 -14.84 5.77
N ALA A 77 3.06 -14.16 6.56
CA ALA A 77 4.40 -14.65 6.87
C ALA A 77 4.38 -15.82 7.85
N LEU A 78 3.45 -15.81 8.80
CA LEU A 78 3.32 -16.82 9.86
C LEU A 78 2.31 -17.94 9.53
N ASP A 79 1.58 -17.82 8.43
CA ASP A 79 0.49 -18.73 8.03
C ASP A 79 -0.62 -18.81 9.09
N LEU A 80 -1.03 -17.63 9.58
CA LEU A 80 -2.11 -17.48 10.55
C LEU A 80 -3.41 -17.05 9.85
N ASP A 81 -4.54 -17.50 10.37
CA ASP A 81 -5.85 -17.10 9.87
C ASP A 81 -6.23 -15.66 10.29
N GLU A 82 -5.91 -15.27 11.53
CA GLU A 82 -6.24 -13.95 12.09
C GLU A 82 -5.35 -13.64 13.31
N LEU A 83 -4.86 -12.40 13.43
CA LEU A 83 -4.16 -11.90 14.62
C LEU A 83 -5.12 -11.47 15.74
N GLU A 84 -4.67 -11.51 16.99
CA GLU A 84 -5.42 -10.93 18.10
C GLU A 84 -5.56 -9.41 17.91
N PRO A 85 -6.79 -8.85 17.89
CA PRO A 85 -6.99 -7.42 17.65
C PRO A 85 -6.36 -6.54 18.74
N LEU A 86 -5.78 -5.42 18.31
CA LEU A 86 -5.25 -4.36 19.17
C LEU A 86 -6.10 -3.09 19.07
N ASP A 87 -5.85 -2.12 19.96
CA ASP A 87 -6.46 -0.79 19.85
C ASP A 87 -5.76 0.04 18.77
N ASP A 88 -6.28 -0.01 17.55
CA ASP A 88 -5.74 0.69 16.37
C ASP A 88 -6.23 2.13 16.22
N ARG A 89 -6.72 2.77 17.28
CA ARG A 89 -7.31 4.12 17.16
C ARG A 89 -6.32 5.13 16.56
N LEU A 90 -5.05 5.08 16.93
CA LEU A 90 -4.04 6.02 16.40
C LEU A 90 -3.70 5.73 14.94
N GLU A 91 -3.62 4.45 14.58
CA GLU A 91 -3.36 3.95 13.24
C GLU A 91 -4.52 4.28 12.30
N ALA A 92 -5.76 4.16 12.77
CA ALA A 92 -6.96 4.54 12.04
C ALA A 92 -6.99 6.06 11.77
N ASP A 93 -6.69 6.89 12.77
CA ASP A 93 -6.56 8.34 12.59
C ASP A 93 -5.43 8.67 11.59
N ALA A 94 -4.27 8.01 11.71
CA ALA A 94 -3.14 8.19 10.81
C ALA A 94 -3.45 7.76 9.37
N HIS A 95 -4.22 6.68 9.19
CA HIS A 95 -4.70 6.20 7.90
C HIS A 95 -5.67 7.20 7.26
N ALA A 96 -6.63 7.70 8.04
CA ALA A 96 -7.58 8.72 7.57
C ALA A 96 -6.87 10.00 7.11
N ASP A 97 -5.84 10.44 7.85
CA ASP A 97 -5.02 11.59 7.46
C ASP A 97 -4.17 11.32 6.21
N ALA A 98 -3.66 10.09 6.04
CA ALA A 98 -2.96 9.71 4.82
C ALA A 98 -3.88 9.72 3.59
N ARG A 99 -5.10 9.21 3.72
CA ARG A 99 -6.14 9.26 2.67
C ARG A 99 -6.50 10.71 2.32
N ARG A 100 -6.78 11.53 3.34
CA ARG A 100 -7.06 12.97 3.18
C ARG A 100 -5.94 13.71 2.47
N ALA A 101 -4.68 13.46 2.84
CA ALA A 101 -3.52 14.07 2.20
C ALA A 101 -3.30 13.58 0.75
N ALA A 102 -3.71 12.36 0.44
CA ALA A 102 -3.74 11.83 -0.93
C ALA A 102 -4.94 12.32 -1.75
N GLY A 103 -5.93 12.97 -1.13
CA GLY A 103 -7.13 13.50 -1.78
C GLY A 103 -8.27 12.47 -1.93
N VAL A 104 -8.30 11.42 -1.11
CA VAL A 104 -9.29 10.34 -1.11
C VAL A 104 -9.95 10.11 0.25
#